data_AF-A0A6C0KSG8-F1
#
_entry.id   AF-A0A6C0KSG8-F1
#
_cell.length_a   1.000
_cell.length_b   1.000
_cell.length_c   1.000
_cell.angle_alpha   90.00
_cell.angle_beta   90.00
_cell.angle_gamma   90.00
#
_symmetry.space_group_name_H-M   'P 1'
#
loop_
_entity.id
_entity.type
_entity.pdbx_description
1 polymer ?
#
loop_
_entity_poly.entity_id
_entity_poly.type
_entity_poly.pdbx_seq_one_letter_code
_entity_poly.pdbx_strand_id
1 'polypeptide(L)'
;NVAISDTNMIAGDVYGIHGVYTNTGSGWSPVIGIPKDGSWRVAISDTNMIAGDSSDPVPCLLSNSAVLMEDKTTKLIKELKKGDIIFPSQKILNVGYKQVDLSNIPRENLPYRIPKDFFAIGLPSEDTYISGYHRIIREVHPNSLLGVQTFKLVPAEYRIDDEDVVKRLTSEDKVRYYHIHTDFPYFFVNNLPVETIDKNNFENKDIINN
;
A
#
# COMPACT_ATOMS: atom_id res chain seq x y z
N ASN A 1 7.89 6.58 22.80
CA ASN A 1 8.33 7.65 21.88
C ASN A 1 7.62 8.95 22.24
N VAL A 2 8.39 10.00 22.51
CA VAL A 2 7.85 11.31 22.87
C VAL A 2 8.43 12.35 21.91
N ALA A 3 7.56 13.14 21.29
CA ALA A 3 7.94 14.28 20.48
C ALA A 3 7.40 15.56 21.15
N ILE A 4 8.28 16.53 21.42
CA ILE A 4 7.95 17.76 22.11
C ILE A 4 8.41 18.94 21.25
N SER A 5 7.54 19.94 21.15
CA SER A 5 7.82 21.31 20.73
C SER A 5 7.47 22.26 21.89
N ASP A 6 7.83 23.53 21.76
CA ASP A 6 7.65 24.56 22.80
C ASP A 6 6.29 24.50 23.50
N THR A 7 5.21 24.35 22.73
CA THR A 7 3.83 24.34 23.26
C THR A 7 3.04 23.07 22.95
N ASN A 8 3.62 22.06 22.28
CA ASN A 8 2.90 20.84 21.92
C ASN A 8 3.73 19.58 22.23
N MET A 9 3.07 18.55 22.76
CA MET A 9 3.68 17.26 23.08
C MET A 9 2.82 16.12 22.56
N ILE A 10 3.48 15.09 22.03
CA ILE A 10 2.87 13.82 21.66
C ILE A 10 3.57 12.71 22.42
N ALA A 11 2.78 11.89 23.09
CA ALA A 11 3.24 10.69 23.77
C ALA A 11 2.65 9.46 23.08
N GLY A 12 3.51 8.53 22.70
CA GLY A 12 3.13 7.26 22.09
C GLY A 12 4.14 6.15 22.38
N ASP A 13 3.86 4.94 21.91
CA ASP A 13 4.78 3.81 21.90
C ASP A 13 4.83 3.19 20.49
N VAL A 14 5.30 1.94 20.40
CA VAL A 14 5.38 1.22 19.12
C VAL A 14 4.01 0.82 18.56
N TYR A 15 2.94 0.92 19.37
CA TYR A 15 1.59 0.51 19.02
C TYR A 15 0.67 1.70 18.71
N GLY A 16 1.06 2.94 19.03
CA GLY A 16 0.29 4.12 18.66
C GLY A 16 0.61 5.37 19.48
N ILE A 17 -0.20 6.40 19.28
CA ILE A 17 -0.20 7.63 20.08
C ILE A 17 -1.21 7.48 21.22
N HIS A 18 -0.77 7.74 22.44
CA HIS A 18 -1.59 7.66 23.65
C HIS A 18 -2.14 9.01 24.11
N GLY A 19 -1.51 10.10 23.66
CA GLY A 19 -1.95 11.43 24.05
C GLY A 19 -1.28 12.55 23.25
N VAL A 20 -2.08 13.59 23.03
CA VAL A 20 -1.65 14.87 22.48
C VAL A 20 -1.90 15.91 23.55
N TYR A 21 -0.91 16.76 23.80
CA TYR A 21 -0.96 17.77 24.85
C TYR A 21 -0.51 19.11 24.30
N THR A 22 -1.09 20.18 24.83
CA THR A 22 -0.62 21.54 24.61
C THR A 22 -0.23 22.20 25.93
N ASN A 23 0.82 23.00 25.92
CA ASN A 23 1.25 23.78 27.06
C ASN A 23 0.77 25.23 26.89
N THR A 24 -0.20 25.63 27.71
CA THR A 24 -0.77 26.99 27.71
C THR A 24 -0.07 27.91 28.72
N GLY A 25 1.15 27.58 29.13
CA GLY A 25 1.94 28.33 30.13
C GLY A 25 1.64 27.96 31.59
N SER A 26 0.51 27.31 31.87
CA SER A 26 0.14 26.79 33.20
C SER A 26 0.41 25.28 33.37
N GLY A 27 1.02 24.64 32.37
CA GLY A 27 1.27 23.21 32.31
C GLY A 27 0.66 22.54 31.08
N TRP A 28 0.87 21.24 30.96
CA TRP A 28 0.37 20.43 29.85
C TRP A 28 -1.09 20.05 30.05
N SER A 29 -1.93 20.38 29.06
CA SER A 29 -3.34 20.00 29.01
C SER A 29 -3.59 19.08 27.82
N PRO A 30 -4.40 18.01 27.97
CA PRO A 30 -4.73 17.14 26.86
C PRO A 30 -5.54 17.90 25.80
N VAL A 31 -5.18 17.69 24.54
CA VAL A 31 -5.97 18.18 23.39
C VAL A 31 -7.15 17.25 23.19
N ILE A 32 -8.36 17.81 23.22
CA ILE A 32 -9.63 17.07 23.05
C ILE A 32 -10.06 17.14 21.59
N GLY A 33 -10.60 16.04 21.05
CA GLY A 33 -11.13 15.98 19.69
C GLY A 33 -10.19 15.39 18.65
N ILE A 34 -8.96 15.04 19.03
CA ILE A 34 -8.08 14.17 18.24
C ILE A 34 -8.35 12.73 18.71
N PRO A 35 -8.72 11.80 17.82
CA PRO A 35 -8.92 10.41 18.21
C PRO A 35 -7.65 9.82 18.82
N LYS A 36 -7.78 9.34 20.05
CA LYS A 36 -6.71 8.75 20.86
C LYS A 36 -6.36 7.31 20.47
N ASP A 37 -7.20 6.70 19.63
CA ASP A 37 -7.08 5.32 19.19
C ASP A 37 -6.74 5.34 17.70
N GLY A 38 -5.65 4.69 17.31
CA GLY A 38 -5.18 4.61 15.92
C GLY A 38 -3.66 4.73 15.81
N SER A 39 -3.12 4.36 14.65
CA SER A 39 -1.73 4.65 14.32
C SER A 39 -1.71 5.92 13.48
N TRP A 40 -0.91 6.91 13.88
CA TRP A 40 -0.90 8.24 13.29
C TRP A 40 0.52 8.60 12.88
N ARG A 41 0.66 9.30 11.75
CA ARG A 41 1.89 10.00 11.41
C ARG A 41 1.69 11.47 11.76
N VAL A 42 2.46 11.98 12.71
CA VAL A 42 2.30 13.37 13.15
C VAL A 42 3.55 14.19 12.86
N ALA A 43 3.35 15.37 12.29
CA ALA A 43 4.34 16.44 12.24
C ALA A 43 3.90 17.60 13.13
N ILE A 44 4.83 18.15 13.89
CA ILE A 44 4.62 19.33 14.74
C ILE A 44 5.49 20.47 14.18
N SER A 45 4.90 21.65 13.97
CA SER A 45 5.62 22.88 13.62
C SER A 45 4.98 24.06 14.35
N ASP A 46 5.68 24.59 15.35
CA ASP A 46 5.23 25.70 16.20
C ASP A 46 3.81 25.48 16.75
N THR A 47 2.83 26.24 16.24
CA THR A 47 1.41 26.17 16.65
C THR A 47 0.60 25.13 15.88
N ASN A 48 1.20 24.41 14.93
CA ASN A 48 0.49 23.48 14.06
C ASN A 48 0.83 22.03 14.40
N MET A 49 -0.22 21.21 14.46
CA MET A 49 -0.11 19.76 14.49
C MET A 49 -0.79 19.21 13.24
N ILE A 50 -0.03 18.50 12.41
CA ILE A 50 -0.55 17.78 11.24
C ILE A 50 -0.57 16.31 11.62
N ALA A 51 -1.76 15.80 11.91
CA ALA A 51 -1.97 14.40 12.25
C ALA A 51 -2.55 13.69 11.03
N GLY A 52 -1.76 12.84 10.38
CA GLY A 52 -2.19 11.96 9.31
C GLY A 52 -2.63 10.61 9.88
N ASP A 53 -3.78 10.12 9.45
CA ASP A 53 -4.19 8.75 9.70
C ASP A 53 -3.15 7.81 9.08
N SER A 54 -2.60 6.91 9.87
CA SER A 54 -1.87 5.76 9.35
C SER A 54 -2.90 4.64 9.18
N SER A 55 -3.85 4.86 8.28
CA SER A 55 -4.57 3.74 7.68
C SER A 55 -3.48 2.90 7.06
N ASP A 56 -3.14 1.76 7.66
CA ASP A 56 -1.87 1.09 7.42
C ASP A 56 -1.99 0.28 6.12
N PRO A 57 -1.80 0.94 4.98
CA PRO A 57 -2.49 0.56 3.79
C PRO A 57 -1.61 -0.44 3.09
N VAL A 58 -2.07 -1.68 3.11
CA VAL A 58 -1.28 -2.75 2.51
C VAL A 58 -1.37 -2.57 0.99
N PRO A 59 -0.23 -2.37 0.29
CA PRO A 59 -0.18 -2.44 -1.15
C PRO A 59 -0.88 -3.71 -1.65
N CYS A 60 -1.83 -3.59 -2.55
CA CYS A 60 -2.52 -4.75 -3.12
C CYS A 60 -2.84 -4.64 -4.60
N LEU A 61 -3.03 -5.81 -5.19
CA LEU A 61 -3.27 -6.04 -6.60
C LEU A 61 -4.60 -6.76 -6.78
N LEU A 62 -5.31 -6.51 -7.88
CA LEU A 62 -6.54 -7.24 -8.20
C LEU A 62 -6.23 -8.63 -8.75
N SER A 63 -7.16 -9.58 -8.56
CA SER A 63 -7.02 -11.00 -8.90
C SER A 63 -6.74 -11.32 -10.38
N ASN A 64 -7.06 -10.39 -11.29
CA ASN A 64 -6.81 -10.47 -12.73
C ASN A 64 -5.44 -9.89 -13.15
N SER A 65 -4.65 -9.37 -12.21
CA SER A 65 -3.31 -8.86 -12.48
C SER A 65 -2.39 -9.98 -12.96
N ALA A 66 -1.72 -9.80 -14.11
CA ALA A 66 -0.85 -10.81 -14.69
C ALA A 66 0.61 -10.60 -14.23
N VAL A 67 1.18 -11.58 -13.54
CA VAL A 67 2.56 -11.56 -13.08
C VAL A 67 3.48 -12.19 -14.12
N LEU A 68 4.60 -11.53 -14.40
CA LEU A 68 5.61 -12.05 -15.34
C LEU A 68 6.40 -13.19 -14.69
N MET A 69 6.24 -14.39 -15.24
CA MET A 69 6.93 -15.58 -14.82
C MET A 69 8.37 -15.60 -15.35
N GLU A 70 9.21 -16.45 -14.76
CA GLU A 70 10.62 -16.55 -15.15
C GLU A 70 10.83 -16.96 -16.61
N ASP A 71 9.98 -17.85 -17.11
CA ASP A 71 9.97 -18.32 -18.50
C ASP A 71 9.37 -17.31 -19.50
N LYS A 72 9.14 -16.06 -19.05
CA LYS A 72 8.52 -14.97 -19.81
C LYS A 72 7.05 -15.18 -20.15
N THR A 73 6.41 -16.23 -19.65
CA THR A 73 4.95 -16.34 -19.66
C THR A 73 4.34 -15.45 -18.58
N THR A 74 3.02 -15.36 -18.56
CA THR A 74 2.28 -14.63 -17.53
C THR A 74 1.35 -15.57 -16.80
N LYS A 75 1.22 -15.39 -15.47
CA LYS A 75 0.22 -16.08 -14.66
C LYS A 75 -0.63 -15.06 -13.91
N LEU A 76 -1.93 -15.29 -13.78
CA LEU A 76 -2.78 -14.41 -12.97
C LEU A 76 -2.38 -14.51 -11.50
N ILE A 77 -2.43 -13.40 -10.78
CA ILE A 77 -2.01 -13.35 -9.38
C ILE A 77 -2.79 -14.32 -8.49
N LYS A 78 -4.07 -14.55 -8.79
CA LYS A 78 -4.92 -15.51 -8.07
C LYS A 78 -4.50 -16.96 -8.23
N GLU A 79 -3.70 -17.27 -9.24
CA GLU A 79 -3.20 -18.62 -9.56
C GLU A 79 -1.77 -18.83 -9.04
N LEU A 80 -1.12 -17.78 -8.53
CA LEU A 80 0.21 -17.89 -7.93
C LEU A 80 0.14 -18.65 -6.61
N LYS A 81 1.22 -19.36 -6.34
CA LYS A 81 1.42 -20.12 -5.11
C LYS A 81 2.83 -19.94 -4.59
N LYS A 82 3.00 -20.19 -3.29
CA LYS A 82 4.32 -20.26 -2.67
C LYS A 82 5.24 -21.21 -3.45
N GLY A 83 6.44 -20.75 -3.73
CA GLY A 83 7.47 -21.48 -4.45
C GLY A 83 7.46 -21.32 -5.96
N ASP A 84 6.45 -20.66 -6.55
CA ASP A 84 6.53 -20.22 -7.95
C ASP A 84 7.74 -19.29 -8.14
N ILE A 85 8.36 -19.36 -9.32
CA ILE A 85 9.51 -18.53 -9.71
C ILE A 85 9.06 -17.50 -10.73
N ILE A 86 9.29 -16.23 -10.43
CA ILE A 86 8.87 -15.09 -11.26
C ILE A 86 10.10 -14.30 -11.71
N PHE A 87 9.95 -13.51 -12.76
CA PHE A 87 11.05 -12.71 -13.29
C PHE A 87 11.45 -11.58 -12.31
N PRO A 88 12.75 -11.30 -12.07
CA PRO A 88 13.96 -11.89 -12.64
C PRO A 88 14.59 -12.98 -11.75
N SER A 89 14.08 -14.20 -11.83
CA SER A 89 14.54 -15.40 -11.12
C SER A 89 14.37 -15.36 -9.59
N GLN A 90 13.25 -14.82 -9.13
CA GLN A 90 12.93 -14.67 -7.71
C GLN A 90 11.82 -15.64 -7.26
N LYS A 91 11.87 -16.07 -6.01
CA LYS A 91 10.93 -17.06 -5.45
C LYS A 91 9.81 -16.37 -4.69
N ILE A 92 8.58 -16.79 -4.95
CA ILE A 92 7.44 -16.40 -4.11
C ILE A 92 7.55 -17.10 -2.77
N LEU A 93 7.75 -16.33 -1.71
CA LEU A 93 7.87 -16.80 -0.34
C LEU A 93 6.49 -17.02 0.29
N ASN A 94 5.55 -16.09 0.04
CA ASN A 94 4.14 -16.20 0.40
C ASN A 94 3.28 -15.45 -0.63
N VAL A 95 2.04 -15.92 -0.80
CA VAL A 95 0.97 -15.26 -1.55
C VAL A 95 -0.32 -15.42 -0.77
N GLY A 96 -1.11 -14.36 -0.72
CA GLY A 96 -2.37 -14.35 -0.03
C GLY A 96 -3.20 -13.17 -0.44
N TYR A 97 -4.41 -13.07 0.13
CA TYR A 97 -5.31 -11.98 -0.19
C TYR A 97 -6.11 -11.52 1.02
N LYS A 98 -6.55 -10.27 0.95
CA LYS A 98 -7.60 -9.72 1.80
C LYS A 98 -8.87 -9.57 0.99
N GLN A 99 -9.98 -10.07 1.52
CA GLN A 99 -11.29 -9.79 0.93
C GLN A 99 -11.75 -8.41 1.41
N VAL A 100 -12.16 -7.54 0.49
CA VAL A 100 -12.56 -6.17 0.80
C VAL A 100 -13.96 -5.89 0.30
N ASP A 101 -14.66 -5.03 1.05
CA ASP A 101 -15.91 -4.39 0.66
C ASP A 101 -15.55 -2.94 0.34
N LEU A 102 -15.74 -2.50 -0.91
CA LEU A 102 -15.24 -1.20 -1.35
C LEU A 102 -15.96 -0.04 -0.65
N SER A 103 -17.18 -0.27 -0.18
CA SER A 103 -17.93 0.73 0.59
C SER A 103 -17.30 1.03 1.97
N ASN A 104 -16.46 0.12 2.46
CA ASN A 104 -15.85 0.16 3.78
C ASN A 104 -14.34 0.41 3.76
N ILE A 105 -13.72 0.61 2.60
CA ILE A 105 -12.29 0.95 2.53
C ILE A 105 -12.06 2.47 2.40
N PRO A 106 -10.98 3.01 3.00
CA PRO A 106 -10.62 4.40 2.83
C PRO A 106 -10.46 4.76 1.34
N ARG A 107 -10.87 5.97 0.97
CA ARG A 107 -10.93 6.43 -0.43
C ARG A 107 -9.57 6.37 -1.12
N GLU A 108 -8.52 6.61 -0.36
CA GLU A 108 -7.12 6.55 -0.75
C GLU A 108 -6.63 5.13 -1.03
N ASN A 109 -7.33 4.09 -0.56
CA ASN A 109 -7.00 2.68 -0.80
C ASN A 109 -7.92 2.00 -1.82
N LEU A 110 -8.85 2.74 -2.41
CA LEU A 110 -9.61 2.29 -3.58
C LEU A 110 -8.67 1.95 -4.74
N PRO A 111 -9.07 1.04 -5.63
CA PRO A 111 -8.24 0.64 -6.75
C PRO A 111 -8.14 1.76 -7.79
N TYR A 112 -6.97 1.88 -8.39
CA TYR A 112 -6.69 2.77 -9.51
C TYR A 112 -6.44 1.95 -10.76
N ARG A 113 -7.03 2.35 -11.88
CA ARG A 113 -6.67 1.86 -13.21
C ARG A 113 -5.50 2.66 -13.73
N ILE A 114 -4.36 2.02 -13.92
CA ILE A 114 -3.25 2.56 -14.69
C ILE A 114 -3.44 2.12 -16.13
N PRO A 115 -3.75 3.03 -17.07
CA PRO A 115 -3.94 2.65 -18.47
C PRO A 115 -2.70 1.98 -19.05
N LYS A 116 -2.92 1.12 -20.04
CA LYS A 116 -1.84 0.70 -20.95
C LYS A 116 -1.05 1.90 -21.46
N ASP A 117 0.27 1.74 -21.56
CA ASP A 117 1.22 2.73 -22.06
C ASP A 117 1.26 4.06 -21.27
N PHE A 118 0.71 4.10 -20.04
CA PHE A 118 0.58 5.32 -19.25
C PHE A 118 1.91 6.00 -18.90
N PHE A 119 2.97 5.22 -18.66
CA PHE A 119 4.30 5.75 -18.35
C PHE A 119 5.19 5.85 -19.59
N ALA A 120 5.16 4.81 -20.43
CA ALA A 120 5.86 4.71 -21.70
C ALA A 120 5.22 3.60 -22.55
N ILE A 121 5.57 3.52 -23.84
CA ILE A 121 5.13 2.40 -24.69
C ILE A 121 5.55 1.07 -24.05
N GLY A 122 4.57 0.19 -23.83
CA GLY A 122 4.71 -1.09 -23.16
C GLY A 122 4.74 -1.03 -21.62
N LEU A 123 4.51 0.13 -20.99
CA LEU A 123 4.62 0.33 -19.55
C LEU A 123 3.43 1.11 -18.95
N PRO A 124 2.47 0.43 -18.32
CA PRO A 124 2.28 -1.03 -18.34
C PRO A 124 1.91 -1.54 -19.75
N SER A 125 2.09 -2.83 -19.99
CA SER A 125 1.75 -3.46 -21.28
C SER A 125 0.24 -3.58 -21.51
N GLU A 126 -0.54 -3.50 -20.43
CA GLU A 126 -2.00 -3.62 -20.36
C GLU A 126 -2.55 -2.72 -19.25
N ASP A 127 -3.87 -2.52 -19.21
CA ASP A 127 -4.49 -1.84 -18.06
C ASP A 127 -4.15 -2.59 -16.76
N THR A 128 -3.63 -1.86 -15.77
CA THR A 128 -3.14 -2.45 -14.51
C THR A 128 -3.88 -1.85 -13.33
N TYR A 129 -4.32 -2.69 -12.40
CA TYR A 129 -5.17 -2.27 -11.29
C TYR A 129 -4.46 -2.47 -9.96
N ILE A 130 -4.21 -1.36 -9.27
CA ILE A 130 -3.46 -1.36 -8.01
C ILE A 130 -4.23 -0.54 -6.96
N SER A 131 -4.14 -0.90 -5.68
CA SER A 131 -4.63 -0.05 -4.61
C SER A 131 -3.86 1.29 -4.56
N GLY A 132 -4.48 2.37 -4.11
CA GLY A 132 -3.85 3.70 -4.11
C GLY A 132 -2.58 3.86 -3.28
N TYR A 133 -2.30 2.94 -2.35
CA TYR A 133 -1.04 2.92 -1.60
C TYR A 133 0.00 1.94 -2.14
N HIS A 134 -0.30 1.20 -3.22
CA HIS A 134 0.66 0.29 -3.81
C HIS A 134 1.76 1.08 -4.51
N ARG A 135 3.02 0.75 -4.19
CA ARG A 135 4.16 1.42 -4.80
C ARG A 135 4.48 0.80 -6.16
N ILE A 136 4.74 1.69 -7.12
CA ILE A 136 5.25 1.39 -8.45
C ILE A 136 6.72 1.83 -8.47
N ILE A 137 7.55 1.08 -9.17
CA ILE A 137 8.98 1.36 -9.24
C ILE A 137 9.27 2.03 -10.58
N ARG A 138 9.62 3.31 -10.56
CA ARG A 138 9.99 4.00 -11.80
C ARG A 138 11.49 3.93 -12.06
N GLU A 139 12.29 4.11 -11.03
CA GLU A 139 13.75 4.14 -11.11
C GLU A 139 14.35 3.38 -9.91
N VAL A 140 15.28 2.49 -10.22
CA VAL A 140 16.08 1.77 -9.22
C VAL A 140 17.39 2.53 -9.04
N HIS A 141 17.52 3.29 -7.96
CA HIS A 141 18.72 4.08 -7.69
C HIS A 141 19.67 3.30 -6.76
N PRO A 142 20.97 3.14 -7.09
CA PRO A 142 21.93 2.37 -6.29
C PRO A 142 22.10 2.86 -4.84
N ASN A 143 21.79 4.14 -4.59
CA ASN A 143 21.92 4.79 -3.28
C ASN A 143 20.57 5.02 -2.57
N SER A 144 19.46 4.51 -3.12
CA SER A 144 18.20 4.54 -2.38
C SER A 144 18.26 3.46 -1.30
N LEU A 145 18.12 3.85 -0.03
CA LEU A 145 18.00 2.94 1.12
C LEU A 145 16.88 1.88 0.95
N LEU A 146 15.95 2.10 0.01
CA LEU A 146 14.86 1.19 -0.36
C LEU A 146 14.93 0.70 -1.81
N GLY A 147 15.97 1.04 -2.58
CA GLY A 147 16.11 0.67 -3.99
C GLY A 147 15.05 1.24 -4.95
N VAL A 148 14.01 1.90 -4.45
CA VAL A 148 12.87 2.41 -5.22
C VAL A 148 12.62 3.86 -4.86
N GLN A 149 12.69 4.76 -5.84
CA GLN A 149 12.25 6.14 -5.68
C GLN A 149 11.38 6.52 -6.87
N THR A 150 10.06 6.37 -6.73
CA THR A 150 9.07 7.44 -6.95
C THR A 150 7.67 6.90 -6.65
N PHE A 151 6.91 7.60 -5.81
CA PHE A 151 5.46 7.49 -5.79
C PHE A 151 4.94 8.36 -6.94
N LYS A 152 4.40 7.79 -8.03
CA LYS A 152 3.58 8.62 -8.92
C LYS A 152 2.15 8.51 -8.43
N LEU A 153 1.60 9.64 -8.03
CA LEU A 153 0.16 9.80 -7.81
C LEU A 153 -0.52 9.52 -9.15
N VAL A 154 -1.17 8.38 -9.26
CA VAL A 154 -2.11 8.14 -10.35
C VAL A 154 -3.21 9.18 -10.19
N PRO A 155 -3.54 9.97 -11.22
CA PRO A 155 -4.55 11.01 -11.11
C PRO A 155 -5.88 10.45 -10.58
N ALA A 156 -6.60 11.24 -9.79
CA ALA A 156 -7.78 10.78 -9.05
C ALA A 156 -8.93 10.32 -9.97
N GLU A 157 -8.95 10.77 -11.22
CA GLU A 157 -9.89 10.36 -12.27
C GLU A 157 -9.73 8.90 -12.72
N TYR A 158 -8.59 8.27 -12.41
CA TYR A 158 -8.35 6.86 -12.68
C TYR A 158 -8.74 5.94 -11.52
N ARG A 159 -9.17 6.51 -10.39
CA ARG A 159 -9.68 5.74 -9.26
C ARG A 159 -11.03 5.12 -9.62
N ILE A 160 -11.22 3.88 -9.21
CA ILE A 160 -12.47 3.14 -9.38
C ILE A 160 -13.13 3.05 -8.00
N ASP A 161 -14.26 3.74 -7.85
CA ASP A 161 -15.07 3.73 -6.62
C ASP A 161 -16.37 2.91 -6.78
N ASP A 162 -16.58 2.30 -7.94
CA ASP A 162 -17.71 1.42 -8.24
C ASP A 162 -17.32 -0.06 -8.04
N GLU A 163 -17.91 -0.71 -7.04
CA GLU A 163 -17.65 -2.11 -6.73
C GLU A 163 -18.10 -3.07 -7.83
N ASP A 164 -19.19 -2.79 -8.52
CA ASP A 164 -19.66 -3.63 -9.62
C ASP A 164 -18.70 -3.54 -10.82
N VAL A 165 -18.07 -2.40 -11.04
CA VAL A 165 -16.97 -2.28 -12.01
C VAL A 165 -15.82 -3.21 -11.61
N VAL A 166 -15.38 -3.17 -10.35
CA VAL A 166 -14.26 -4.02 -9.88
C VAL A 166 -14.60 -5.50 -9.97
N LYS A 167 -15.80 -5.91 -9.54
CA LYS A 167 -16.28 -7.31 -9.65
C LYS A 167 -16.34 -7.81 -11.08
N ARG A 168 -16.80 -6.97 -12.03
CA ARG A 168 -16.79 -7.31 -13.47
C ARG A 168 -15.36 -7.47 -13.99
N LEU A 169 -14.43 -6.61 -13.58
CA LEU A 169 -13.03 -6.67 -13.99
C LEU A 169 -12.34 -7.95 -13.50
N THR A 170 -12.61 -8.36 -12.25
CA THR A 170 -12.01 -9.56 -11.64
C THR A 170 -12.76 -10.85 -11.96
N SER A 171 -14.02 -10.75 -12.40
CA SER A 171 -14.98 -11.86 -12.49
C SER A 171 -15.14 -12.58 -11.14
N GLU A 172 -15.20 -11.81 -10.04
CA GLU A 172 -15.36 -12.33 -8.68
C GLU A 172 -16.52 -11.62 -7.97
N ASP A 173 -17.31 -12.36 -7.19
CA ASP A 173 -18.42 -11.81 -6.40
C ASP A 173 -17.98 -10.93 -5.23
N LYS A 174 -16.68 -11.01 -4.88
CA LYS A 174 -16.04 -10.33 -3.76
C LYS A 174 -14.71 -9.78 -4.25
N VAL A 175 -14.44 -8.52 -3.94
CA VAL A 175 -13.17 -7.91 -4.30
C VAL A 175 -12.06 -8.50 -3.43
N ARG A 176 -11.02 -9.02 -4.07
CA ARG A 176 -9.84 -9.56 -3.40
C ARG A 176 -8.62 -8.76 -3.77
N TYR A 177 -7.92 -8.33 -2.73
CA TYR A 177 -6.67 -7.61 -2.77
C TYR A 177 -5.55 -8.58 -2.46
N TYR A 178 -4.79 -8.93 -3.48
CA TYR A 178 -3.70 -9.90 -3.40
C TYR A 178 -2.40 -9.23 -2.96
N HIS A 179 -1.65 -9.95 -2.14
CA HIS A 179 -0.35 -9.59 -1.60
C HIS A 179 0.66 -10.69 -1.95
N ILE A 180 1.84 -10.29 -2.44
CA ILE A 180 2.93 -11.20 -2.76
C ILE A 180 4.15 -10.77 -1.97
N HIS A 181 4.74 -11.74 -1.25
CA HIS A 181 6.04 -11.59 -0.62
C HIS A 181 7.07 -12.43 -1.38
N THR A 182 8.12 -11.78 -1.88
CA THR A 182 9.24 -12.40 -2.58
C THR A 182 10.56 -12.18 -1.86
N ASP A 183 11.59 -12.93 -2.24
CA ASP A 183 12.98 -12.76 -1.76
C ASP A 183 13.72 -11.58 -2.40
N PHE A 184 13.05 -10.85 -3.31
CA PHE A 184 13.54 -9.63 -3.95
C PHE A 184 12.54 -8.48 -3.72
N PRO A 185 12.96 -7.19 -3.69
CA PRO A 185 12.09 -6.08 -3.29
C PRO A 185 10.95 -5.75 -4.28
N TYR A 186 10.92 -6.38 -5.45
CA TYR A 186 9.92 -6.08 -6.47
C TYR A 186 9.67 -7.22 -7.44
N PHE A 187 8.58 -7.13 -8.19
CA PHE A 187 8.24 -8.04 -9.29
C PHE A 187 7.48 -7.28 -10.37
N PHE A 188 7.13 -7.95 -11.46
CA PHE A 188 6.44 -7.31 -12.59
C PHE A 188 4.99 -7.78 -12.71
N VAL A 189 4.08 -6.82 -12.76
CA VAL A 189 2.65 -7.02 -13.04
C VAL A 189 2.31 -6.28 -14.32
N ASN A 190 1.82 -6.96 -15.35
CA ASN A 190 1.51 -6.34 -16.65
C ASN A 190 2.69 -5.48 -17.17
N ASN A 191 3.92 -6.01 -17.04
CA ASN A 191 5.18 -5.33 -17.34
C ASN A 191 5.50 -4.07 -16.49
N LEU A 192 4.69 -3.77 -15.47
CA LEU A 192 4.93 -2.72 -14.49
C LEU A 192 5.69 -3.28 -13.28
N PRO A 193 6.89 -2.76 -12.95
CA PRO A 193 7.58 -3.16 -11.74
C PRO A 193 6.87 -2.57 -10.51
N VAL A 194 6.54 -3.43 -9.55
CA VAL A 194 5.79 -3.10 -8.34
C VAL A 194 6.47 -3.68 -7.11
N GLU A 195 6.31 -3.02 -5.97
CA GLU A 195 6.93 -3.43 -4.70
C GLU A 195 6.36 -4.76 -4.18
N THR A 196 7.21 -5.60 -3.57
CA THR A 196 6.76 -6.74 -2.76
C THR A 196 6.29 -6.29 -1.37
N ILE A 197 5.35 -7.00 -0.77
CA ILE A 197 5.06 -6.77 0.66
C ILE A 197 6.22 -7.31 1.53
N ASP A 198 6.56 -6.59 2.60
CA ASP A 198 7.49 -7.06 3.62
C ASP A 198 6.90 -8.24 4.42
N LYS A 199 7.76 -9.16 4.86
CA LYS A 199 7.37 -10.35 5.64
C LYS A 199 6.53 -10.00 6.87
N ASN A 200 6.94 -9.00 7.64
CA ASN A 200 6.27 -8.64 8.90
C ASN A 200 4.88 -8.05 8.63
N ASN A 201 4.71 -7.37 7.50
CA ASN A 201 3.41 -6.86 7.08
C ASN A 201 2.47 -7.98 6.58
N PHE A 202 3.03 -9.06 6.04
CA PHE A 202 2.23 -10.20 5.59
C PHE A 202 1.64 -10.97 6.78
N GLU A 203 2.44 -11.22 7.82
CA GLU A 203 2.05 -12.05 8.97
C GLU A 203 1.07 -11.34 9.93
N ASN A 204 1.05 -10.00 9.95
CA ASN A 204 0.30 -9.21 10.94
C ASN A 204 -1.08 -8.70 10.46
N LYS A 205 -1.54 -9.02 9.24
CA LYS A 205 -2.65 -8.27 8.60
C LYS A 205 -3.85 -9.10 8.14
N ASP A 206 -4.16 -10.20 8.83
CA ASP A 206 -5.32 -11.07 8.52
C ASP A 206 -5.36 -11.52 7.05
N ILE A 207 -4.19 -11.77 6.45
CA ILE A 207 -4.08 -12.21 5.07
C ILE A 207 -4.47 -13.69 4.99
N ILE A 208 -5.44 -14.01 4.13
CA ILE A 208 -5.82 -15.38 3.83
C ILE A 208 -4.78 -15.95 2.87
N ASN A 209 -4.11 -17.03 3.28
CA ASN A 209 -3.17 -17.73 2.40
C ASN A 209 -3.91 -18.28 1.17
N ASN A 210 -3.33 -18.04 -0.01
CA ASN A 210 -3.82 -18.58 -1.27
C ASN A 210 -3.39 -20.04 -1.48
#